data_AF-A0A6J4JHF2-F1
#
_entry.id   AF-A0A6J4JHF2-F1
#
_cell.length_a   1.000
_cell.length_b   1.000
_cell.length_c   1.000
_cell.angle_alpha   90.00
_cell.angle_beta   90.00
_cell.angle_gamma   90.00
#
_symmetry.space_group_name_H-M   'P 1'
#
loop_
_entity.id
_entity.type
_entity.pdbx_description
1 polymer ?
#
loop_
_entity_poly.entity_id
_entity_poly.type
_entity_poly.pdbx_seq_one_letter_code
_entity_poly.pdbx_strand_id
1 'polypeptide(L)'
;MTFRYFVVTEPDEPDRPRGLLAVNRDNETGRLDTMIFSHWTREWESDPEAVGMYLFGDDFQDLWVEVPRADAEKAAAVIGTSIPSEDELMQITDTAEQHRGRQG
;
A
#
# COMPACT_ATOMS: atom_id res chain seq x y z
N MET A 1 -10.93 -8.62 -9.12
CA MET A 1 -9.74 -7.79 -8.79
C MET A 1 -9.11 -8.39 -7.56
N THR A 2 -7.80 -8.26 -7.37
CA THR A 2 -7.14 -8.87 -6.20
C THR A 2 -5.99 -7.97 -5.81
N PHE A 3 -6.12 -7.34 -4.64
CA PHE A 3 -5.04 -6.56 -4.07
C PHE A 3 -3.92 -7.48 -3.60
N ARG A 4 -2.69 -7.07 -3.89
CA ARG A 4 -1.47 -7.61 -3.30
C ARG A 4 -1.10 -6.73 -2.13
N TYR A 5 -0.71 -7.35 -1.02
CA TYR A 5 -0.38 -6.66 0.21
C TYR A 5 1.10 -6.84 0.49
N PHE A 6 1.72 -5.75 0.93
CA PHE A 6 3.13 -5.75 1.26
C PHE A 6 3.30 -5.14 2.65
N VAL A 7 4.18 -5.76 3.44
CA VAL A 7 4.57 -5.23 4.74
C VAL A 7 5.98 -4.68 4.58
N VAL A 8 6.18 -3.45 5.04
CA VAL A 8 7.52 -2.85 5.12
C VAL A 8 8.14 -3.29 6.44
N THR A 9 9.33 -3.88 6.39
CA THR A 9 10.09 -4.39 7.54
C THR A 9 11.56 -4.08 7.37
N GLU A 10 12.32 -4.00 8.46
CA GLU A 10 13.78 -3.98 8.36
C GLU A 10 14.31 -5.43 8.31
N PRO A 11 15.38 -5.73 7.54
CA PRO A 11 15.87 -7.10 7.39
C PRO A 11 16.32 -7.73 8.71
N ASP A 12 16.78 -6.90 9.64
CA ASP A 12 17.21 -7.25 10.99
C ASP A 12 16.07 -7.24 12.03
N GLU A 13 14.90 -6.70 11.70
CA GLU A 13 13.70 -6.70 12.55
C GLU A 13 12.42 -7.14 11.77
N PRO A 14 12.37 -8.36 11.20
CA PRO A 14 11.24 -8.80 10.37
C PRO A 14 9.92 -8.90 11.14
N ASP A 15 9.97 -9.13 12.45
CA ASP A 15 8.80 -9.20 13.33
C ASP A 15 8.25 -7.81 13.72
N ARG A 16 8.88 -6.73 13.25
CA ARG A 16 8.52 -5.35 13.57
C ARG A 16 8.07 -4.60 12.31
N PRO A 17 6.80 -4.73 11.91
CA PRO A 17 6.28 -4.03 10.74
C PRO A 17 6.42 -2.51 10.92
N ARG A 18 6.95 -1.86 9.89
CA ARG A 18 7.18 -0.42 9.80
C ARG A 18 6.21 0.27 8.85
N GLY A 19 5.50 -0.47 8.01
CA GLY A 19 4.56 0.09 7.05
C GLY A 19 3.74 -0.96 6.34
N LEU A 20 2.73 -0.51 5.63
CA LEU A 20 1.84 -1.35 4.83
C LEU A 20 1.60 -0.71 3.48
N LEU A 21 1.64 -1.53 2.44
CA LEU A 21 1.31 -1.16 1.08
C LEU A 21 0.24 -2.12 0.56
N ALA A 22 -0.61 -1.63 -0.32
CA ALA A 22 -1.52 -2.46 -1.08
C ALA A 22 -1.51 -2.00 -2.54
N VAL A 23 -1.51 -2.96 -3.46
CA VAL A 23 -1.42 -2.70 -4.90
C VAL A 23 -2.42 -3.56 -5.64
N ASN A 24 -3.22 -2.95 -6.51
CA ASN A 24 -4.04 -3.67 -7.47
C ASN A 24 -3.64 -3.26 -8.88
N ARG A 25 -3.50 -4.25 -9.75
CA ARG A 25 -3.37 -4.02 -11.19
C ARG A 25 -4.67 -4.45 -11.84
N ASP A 26 -5.41 -3.48 -12.33
CA ASP A 26 -6.58 -3.74 -13.16
C ASP A 26 -6.10 -4.35 -14.50
N ASN A 27 -6.53 -5.58 -14.78
CA ASN A 27 -6.14 -6.31 -15.99
C ASN A 27 -6.90 -5.85 -17.24
N GLU A 28 -8.03 -5.16 -17.09
CA GLU A 28 -8.84 -4.65 -18.19
C GLU A 28 -8.37 -3.26 -18.63
N THR A 29 -8.12 -2.38 -17.66
CA THR A 29 -7.71 -0.99 -17.94
C THR A 29 -6.19 -0.80 -17.92
N GLY A 30 -5.45 -1.74 -17.34
CA GLY A 30 -4.02 -1.61 -17.10
C GLY A 30 -3.66 -0.64 -15.97
N ARG A 31 -4.68 -0.09 -15.27
CA ARG A 31 -4.49 0.86 -14.16
C ARG A 31 -3.76 0.18 -13.00
N LEU A 32 -2.83 0.92 -12.41
CA LEU A 32 -2.12 0.53 -11.21
C LEU A 32 -2.63 1.37 -10.03
N ASP A 33 -3.44 0.74 -9.20
CA ASP A 33 -3.95 1.30 -7.94
C ASP A 33 -2.93 1.00 -6.84
N THR A 34 -2.35 2.04 -6.24
CA THR A 34 -1.31 1.93 -5.21
C THR A 34 -1.73 2.68 -3.96
N MET A 35 -1.66 2.02 -2.80
CA MET A 35 -1.98 2.63 -1.52
C MET A 35 -0.89 2.32 -0.50
N ILE A 36 -0.68 3.27 0.40
CA ILE A 36 0.23 3.17 1.54
C ILE A 36 -0.52 3.59 2.80
N PHE A 37 -0.22 2.94 3.92
CA PHE A 37 -0.62 3.46 5.21
C PHE A 37 0.39 4.52 5.67
N SER A 38 -0.07 5.77 5.76
CA SER A 38 0.76 6.89 6.17
C SER A 38 0.77 7.04 7.68
N HIS A 39 1.96 6.96 8.29
CA HIS A 39 2.11 7.17 9.73
C HIS A 39 1.87 8.62 10.15
N TRP A 40 1.98 9.56 9.22
CA TRP A 40 1.81 10.98 9.51
C TRP A 40 0.34 11.36 9.61
N THR A 41 -0.46 10.95 8.62
CA THR A 41 -1.91 11.19 8.60
C THR A 41 -2.68 10.13 9.39
N ARG A 42 -2.06 8.97 9.65
CA ARG A 42 -2.69 7.76 10.21
C ARG A 42 -3.82 7.23 9.35
N GLU A 43 -3.73 7.43 8.05
CA GLU A 43 -4.76 7.04 7.08
C GLU A 43 -4.15 6.24 5.92
N TRP A 44 -4.99 5.49 5.22
CA TRP A 44 -4.62 4.90 3.94
C TRP A 44 -4.76 5.94 2.85
N GLU A 45 -3.69 6.13 2.08
CA GLU A 45 -3.63 7.13 1.04
C GLU A 45 -3.10 6.54 -0.27
N SER A 46 -3.54 7.13 -1.38
CA SER A 46 -3.04 6.77 -2.70
C SER A 46 -1.78 7.58 -3.00
N ASP A 47 -0.62 6.95 -2.83
CA ASP A 47 0.68 7.53 -3.15
C ASP A 47 1.52 6.60 -4.07
N PRO A 48 1.36 6.72 -5.40
CA PRO A 48 2.13 5.96 -6.37
C PRO A 48 3.63 6.27 -6.35
N GLU A 49 4.05 7.47 -5.92
CA GLU A 49 5.46 7.83 -5.89
C GLU A 49 6.15 7.10 -4.73
N ALA A 50 5.56 7.17 -3.52
CA ALA A 50 6.09 6.45 -2.36
C ALA A 50 6.07 4.94 -2.56
N VAL A 51 4.95 4.38 -3.06
CA VAL A 51 4.85 2.94 -3.35
C VAL A 51 5.83 2.53 -4.45
N GLY A 52 6.04 3.38 -5.46
CA GLY A 52 7.01 3.14 -6.54
C GLY A 52 8.45 3.03 -6.04
N MET A 53 8.84 3.80 -5.01
CA MET A 53 10.16 3.68 -4.40
C MET A 53 10.39 2.30 -3.79
N TYR A 54 9.40 1.72 -3.12
CA TYR A 54 9.50 0.36 -2.59
C TYR A 54 9.56 -0.66 -3.73
N LEU A 55 8.63 -0.60 -4.68
CA LEU A 55 8.51 -1.64 -5.71
C LEU A 55 9.66 -1.66 -6.73
N PHE A 56 10.26 -0.50 -7.03
CA PHE A 56 11.23 -0.35 -8.12
C PHE A 56 12.57 0.25 -7.70
N GLY A 57 12.69 0.80 -6.49
CA GLY A 57 13.94 1.37 -5.99
C GLY A 57 14.87 0.28 -5.48
N ASP A 58 16.07 0.18 -6.05
CA ASP A 58 17.08 -0.82 -5.65
C ASP A 58 17.43 -0.74 -4.16
N ASP A 59 17.46 0.47 -3.60
CA ASP A 59 17.77 0.70 -2.17
C ASP A 59 16.70 0.18 -1.21
N PHE A 60 15.48 -0.13 -1.69
CA PHE A 60 14.33 -0.49 -0.87
C PHE A 60 13.87 -1.94 -1.05
N GLN A 61 14.50 -2.72 -1.94
CA GLN A 61 14.05 -4.08 -2.27
C GLN A 61 14.04 -5.04 -1.07
N ASP A 62 14.97 -4.86 -0.13
CA ASP A 62 15.06 -5.69 1.07
C ASP A 62 14.13 -5.23 2.22
N LEU A 63 13.43 -4.10 2.03
CA LEU A 63 12.64 -3.46 3.08
C LEU A 63 11.15 -3.83 3.04
N TRP A 64 10.73 -4.70 2.13
CA TRP A 64 9.34 -5.11 2.04
C TRP A 64 9.18 -6.55 1.57
N VAL A 65 8.05 -7.14 1.93
CA VAL A 65 7.69 -8.50 1.53
C VAL A 65 6.22 -8.58 1.14
N GLU A 66 5.93 -9.26 0.03
CA GLU A 66 4.55 -9.60 -0.35
C GLU A 66 4.02 -10.66 0.62
N VAL A 67 2.86 -10.40 1.20
CA VAL A 67 2.24 -11.30 2.18
C VAL A 67 0.76 -11.54 1.85
N PRO A 68 0.18 -12.66 2.30
CA PRO A 68 -1.27 -12.84 2.27
C PRO A 68 -2.00 -11.75 3.05
N ARG A 69 -3.23 -11.42 2.65
CA ARG A 69 -4.07 -10.42 3.34
C ARG A 69 -4.15 -10.65 4.85
N ALA A 70 -4.33 -11.89 5.28
CA ALA A 70 -4.44 -12.23 6.70
C ALA A 70 -3.18 -11.88 7.51
N ASP A 71 -1.99 -11.93 6.90
CA ASP A 71 -0.74 -11.54 7.57
C ASP A 71 -0.54 -10.03 7.53
N ALA A 72 -0.95 -9.36 6.45
CA ALA A 72 -1.01 -7.91 6.41
C ALA A 72 -1.98 -7.35 7.47
N GLU A 73 -3.12 -8.02 7.73
CA GLU A 73 -4.07 -7.65 8.79
C GLU A 73 -3.46 -7.77 10.19
N LYS A 74 -2.61 -8.78 10.43
CA LYS A 74 -1.85 -8.89 11.68
C LYS A 74 -0.86 -7.74 11.82
N ALA A 75 -0.11 -7.43 10.75
CA ALA A 75 0.83 -6.32 10.74
C ALA A 75 0.12 -4.97 10.95
N ALA A 76 -1.06 -4.79 10.36
CA ALA A 76 -1.91 -3.62 10.55
C ALA A 76 -2.26 -3.41 12.02
N ALA A 77 -2.68 -4.48 12.70
CA ALA A 77 -2.97 -4.43 14.13
C ALA A 77 -1.74 -4.02 14.96
N VAL A 78 -0.55 -4.51 14.61
CA VAL A 78 0.72 -4.16 15.29
C VAL A 78 1.05 -2.67 15.13
N ILE A 79 0.87 -2.11 13.93
CA ILE A 79 1.15 -0.68 13.67
C ILE A 79 -0.04 0.24 14.01
N GLY A 80 -1.12 -0.29 14.59
CA GLY A 80 -2.25 0.48 15.09
C GLY A 80 -3.20 0.98 14.00
N THR A 81 -3.46 0.16 12.99
CA THR A 81 -4.42 0.39 11.90
C THR A 81 -5.20 -0.89 11.55
N SER A 82 -6.10 -0.81 10.58
CA SER A 82 -6.78 -1.93 9.95
C SER A 82 -6.63 -1.84 8.43
N ILE A 83 -6.69 -2.96 7.73
CA ILE A 83 -6.74 -2.98 6.27
C ILE A 83 -8.19 -2.72 5.83
N PRO A 84 -8.47 -1.68 5.04
CA PRO A 84 -9.80 -1.46 4.49
C PRO A 84 -10.25 -2.63 3.62
N SER A 85 -11.54 -2.68 3.35
CA SER A 85 -12.07 -3.57 2.31
C SER A 85 -11.47 -3.19 0.95
N GLU A 86 -11.48 -4.14 0.01
CA GLU A 86 -11.01 -3.86 -1.36
C GLU A 86 -11.83 -2.74 -2.02
N ASP A 87 -13.14 -2.66 -1.74
CA ASP A 87 -14.01 -1.59 -2.25
C ASP A 87 -13.61 -0.20 -1.69
N GLU A 88 -13.29 -0.12 -0.40
CA GLU A 88 -12.81 1.14 0.22
C GLU A 88 -11.44 1.55 -0.35
N LEU A 89 -10.54 0.58 -0.56
CA LEU A 89 -9.25 0.84 -1.19
C LEU A 89 -9.39 1.42 -2.60
N MET A 90 -10.32 0.87 -3.40
CA MET A 90 -10.65 1.40 -4.72
C MET A 90 -11.23 2.82 -4.65
N GLN A 91 -12.09 3.10 -3.67
CA GLN A 91 -12.63 4.46 -3.48
C GLN A 91 -11.53 5.48 -3.15
N ILE A 92 -10.53 5.07 -2.36
CA ILE A 92 -9.37 5.92 -2.04
C ILE A 92 -8.60 6.27 -3.32
N THR A 93 -8.30 5.29 -4.18
CA THR A 93 -7.57 5.54 -5.42
C THR A 93 -8.39 6.35 -6.43
N ASP A 94 -9.66 6.02 -6.63
CA ASP A 94 -10.58 6.75 -7.50
C ASP A 94 -10.72 8.22 -7.07
N THR A 95 -10.79 8.49 -5.76
CA THR A 95 -10.86 9.85 -5.23
C THR A 95 -9.56 10.61 -5.49
N ALA A 96 -8.41 9.99 -5.25
CA ALA A 96 -7.11 10.61 -5.49
C ALA A 96 -6.88 10.96 -6.98
N GLU A 97 -7.31 10.09 -7.90
CA GLU A 97 -7.26 10.36 -9.35
C GLU A 97 -8.11 11.57 -9.74
N GLN A 98 -9.33 11.68 -9.22
CA GLN A 98 -10.20 12.84 -9.47
C GLN A 98 -9.58 14.17 -9.01
N HIS A 99 -8.81 14.14 -7.92
CA HIS A 99 -8.11 15.32 -7.42
C HIS A 99 -6.87 15.65 -8.28
N ARG A 100 -6.13 14.66 -8.77
CA ARG A 100 -5.00 14.86 -9.70
C ARG A 100 -5.45 15.40 -11.05
N GLY A 101 -6.54 14.86 -11.61
CA GLY A 101 -7.08 15.29 -12.90
C GLY A 101 -7.67 16.71 -12.91
N ARG A 102 -7.92 17.31 -11.74
CA ARG A 102 -8.42 18.70 -11.61
C ARG A 102 -7.31 19.75 -11.50
N GLN A 103 -6.05 19.35 -11.37
CA GLN A 103 -4.89 20.26 -11.28
C GLN A 103 -4.06 20.32 -12.57
N GLY A 104 -4.47 19.59 -13.61
CA GLY A 104 -3.84 19.56 -14.94
C GLY A 104 -4.51 20.46 -15.97
#